data_AF-A0A3N5PDW2-F1
#
_entry.id   AF-A0A3N5PDW2-F1
#
_cell.length_a   1.000
_cell.length_b   1.000
_cell.length_c   1.000
_cell.angle_alpha   90.00
_cell.angle_beta   90.00
_cell.angle_gamma   90.00
#
_symmetry.space_group_name_H-M   'P 1'
#
loop_
_entity.id
_entity.type
_entity.pdbx_description
1 polymer ?
#
loop_
_entity_poly.entity_id
_entity_poly.type
_entity_poly.pdbx_seq_one_letter_code
_entity_poly.pdbx_strand_id
1 'polypeptide(L)'
;MMLAMENLGFAMRLTTVVAPVGIYFLVLGLLNSRRHPQLLSGRQDFSLLFISLSLLFLLPLASYVGLSMTGAVLLALALAAVVFFLSPQDRMWVIYNLPRMEARSAIARSLRAMNVDFADDAG
;
A
#
# COMPACT_ATOMS: atom_id res chain seq x y z
N MET A 1 -21.26 -33.69 -7.41
CA MET A 1 -19.81 -33.48 -7.69
C MET A 1 -19.59 -32.25 -8.59
N MET A 2 -20.31 -32.13 -9.71
CA MET A 2 -20.20 -30.99 -10.65
C MET A 2 -20.46 -29.60 -10.00
N LEU A 3 -21.57 -29.46 -9.25
CA LEU A 3 -21.89 -28.23 -8.48
C LEU A 3 -20.82 -27.86 -7.43
N ALA A 4 -20.14 -28.85 -6.85
CA ALA A 4 -19.10 -28.58 -5.85
C ALA A 4 -17.81 -28.04 -6.51
N MET A 5 -17.46 -28.54 -7.70
CA MET A 5 -16.31 -28.04 -8.47
C MET A 5 -16.56 -26.65 -9.04
N GLU A 6 -17.78 -26.34 -9.47
CA GLU A 6 -18.17 -24.99 -9.93
C GLU A 6 -18.10 -23.96 -8.80
N ASN A 7 -18.63 -24.29 -7.62
CA ASN A 7 -18.55 -23.42 -6.44
C ASN A 7 -17.10 -23.19 -5.99
N LEU A 8 -16.26 -24.23 -6.07
CA LEU A 8 -14.84 -24.12 -5.71
C LEU A 8 -14.06 -23.25 -6.71
N GLY A 9 -14.35 -23.38 -8.01
CA GLY A 9 -13.79 -22.51 -9.05
C GLY A 9 -14.21 -21.05 -8.88
N PHE A 10 -15.47 -20.79 -8.54
CA PHE A 10 -15.96 -19.45 -8.26
C PHE A 10 -15.30 -18.86 -7.01
N ALA A 11 -15.24 -19.62 -5.91
CA ALA A 11 -14.61 -19.19 -4.67
C ALA A 11 -13.13 -18.82 -4.89
N MET A 12 -12.37 -19.64 -5.63
CA MET A 12 -10.96 -19.37 -5.94
C MET A 12 -10.77 -18.09 -6.76
N ARG A 13 -11.65 -17.83 -7.75
CA ARG A 13 -11.64 -16.58 -8.53
C ARG A 13 -11.97 -15.37 -7.66
N LEU A 14 -12.94 -15.52 -6.77
CA LEU A 14 -13.29 -14.45 -5.83
C LEU A 14 -12.14 -14.18 -4.86
N THR A 15 -11.52 -15.21 -4.29
CA THR A 15 -10.39 -15.07 -3.36
C THR A 15 -9.18 -14.43 -4.02
N THR A 16 -8.86 -14.80 -5.26
CA THR A 16 -7.73 -14.16 -6.00
C THR A 16 -7.96 -12.67 -6.23
N VAL A 17 -9.21 -12.22 -6.34
CA VAL A 17 -9.55 -10.79 -6.45
C VAL A 17 -9.59 -10.09 -5.10
N VAL A 18 -10.20 -10.71 -4.10
CA VAL A 18 -10.46 -10.08 -2.80
C VAL A 18 -9.24 -10.11 -1.88
N ALA A 19 -8.44 -11.18 -1.90
CA ALA A 19 -7.30 -11.34 -0.98
C ALA A 19 -6.26 -10.21 -1.09
N PRO A 20 -5.81 -9.77 -2.29
CA PRO A 20 -4.85 -8.67 -2.41
C PRO A 20 -5.38 -7.35 -1.84
N VAL A 21 -6.66 -7.06 -2.10
CA VAL A 21 -7.35 -5.88 -1.53
C VAL A 21 -7.43 -5.99 0.00
N GLY A 22 -7.78 -7.17 0.52
CA GLY A 22 -7.79 -7.45 1.95
C GLY A 22 -6.40 -7.29 2.59
N ILE A 23 -5.33 -7.76 1.92
CA ILE A 23 -3.95 -7.58 2.38
C ILE A 23 -3.59 -6.10 2.43
N TYR A 24 -3.92 -5.32 1.40
CA TYR A 24 -3.68 -3.88 1.39
C TYR A 24 -4.36 -3.18 2.57
N PHE A 25 -5.65 -3.44 2.79
CA PHE A 25 -6.37 -2.86 3.93
C PHE A 25 -5.89 -3.38 5.28
N LEU A 26 -5.43 -4.63 5.37
CA LEU A 26 -4.80 -5.17 6.57
C LEU A 26 -3.51 -4.42 6.89
N VAL A 27 -2.65 -4.20 5.90
CA VAL A 27 -1.41 -3.42 6.07
C VAL A 27 -1.73 -2.00 6.50
N LEU A 28 -2.68 -1.32 5.82
CA LEU A 28 -3.13 0.00 6.22
C LEU A 28 -3.70 0.00 7.64
N GLY A 29 -4.52 -0.98 8.00
CA GLY A 29 -5.09 -1.12 9.33
C GLY A 29 -4.01 -1.29 10.41
N LEU A 30 -2.97 -2.07 10.13
CA LEU A 30 -1.82 -2.25 11.02
C LEU A 30 -0.99 -0.97 11.18
N LEU A 31 -0.79 -0.21 10.09
CA LEU A 31 -0.13 1.09 10.14
C LEU A 31 -0.96 2.11 10.95
N ASN A 32 -2.28 2.11 10.76
CA ASN A 32 -3.20 3.02 11.45
C ASN A 32 -3.50 2.62 12.91
N SER A 33 -3.27 1.36 13.30
CA SER A 33 -3.53 0.88 14.68
C SER A 33 -2.33 1.07 15.63
N ARG A 34 -1.21 1.59 15.14
CA ARG A 34 -0.05 1.87 15.98
C ARG A 34 -0.39 2.96 17.01
N ARG A 35 0.35 3.04 18.12
CA ARG A 35 0.15 4.10 19.14
C ARG A 35 0.88 5.40 18.83
N HIS A 36 1.82 5.37 17.89
CA HIS A 36 2.68 6.51 17.56
C HIS A 36 2.54 6.84 16.08
N PRO A 37 2.69 8.13 15.70
CA PRO A 37 2.75 8.54 14.31
C PRO A 37 3.88 7.81 13.59
N GLN A 38 3.59 7.31 12.39
CA GLN A 38 4.58 6.63 11.56
C GLN A 38 4.89 7.49 10.33
N LEU A 39 6.17 7.77 10.14
CA LEU A 39 6.68 8.47 8.96
C LEU A 39 7.14 7.42 7.95
N LEU A 40 6.44 7.29 6.84
CA LEU A 40 6.81 6.43 5.72
C LEU A 40 7.36 7.30 4.60
N SER A 41 8.45 6.86 3.95
CA SER A 41 8.89 7.51 2.72
C SER A 41 7.90 7.22 1.60
N GLY A 42 7.81 8.12 0.61
CA GLY A 42 6.98 7.91 -0.57
C GLY A 42 7.31 6.59 -1.29
N ARG A 43 8.57 6.14 -1.22
CA ARG A 43 8.99 4.84 -1.74
C ARG A 43 8.39 3.67 -0.98
N GLN A 44 8.36 3.75 0.34
CA GLN A 44 7.77 2.69 1.17
C GLN A 44 6.26 2.61 0.97
N ASP A 45 5.56 3.75 0.99
CA ASP A 45 4.12 3.79 0.72
C ASP A 45 3.78 3.26 -0.68
N PHE A 46 4.49 3.75 -1.70
CA PHE A 46 4.35 3.26 -3.07
C PHE A 46 4.58 1.75 -3.17
N SER A 47 5.61 1.22 -2.51
CA SER A 47 5.90 -0.22 -2.53
C SER A 47 4.78 -1.04 -1.90
N LEU A 48 4.25 -0.60 -0.75
CA LEU A 48 3.16 -1.28 -0.06
C LEU A 48 1.90 -1.36 -0.92
N LEU A 49 1.53 -0.24 -1.55
CA LEU A 49 0.39 -0.18 -2.45
C LEU A 49 0.63 -0.99 -3.72
N PHE A 50 1.74 -0.75 -4.40
CA PHE A 50 2.05 -1.36 -5.68
C PHE A 50 2.20 -2.88 -5.57
N ILE A 51 2.93 -3.40 -4.58
CA ILE A 51 3.11 -4.85 -4.40
C ILE A 51 1.78 -5.52 -4.07
N SER A 52 0.99 -4.93 -3.16
CA SER A 52 -0.30 -5.51 -2.77
C SER A 52 -1.26 -5.59 -3.96
N LEU A 53 -1.34 -4.53 -4.77
CA LEU A 53 -2.19 -4.52 -5.97
C LEU A 53 -1.61 -5.35 -7.12
N SER A 54 -0.29 -5.44 -7.25
CA SER A 54 0.33 -6.27 -8.29
C SER A 54 -0.02 -7.74 -8.11
N LEU A 55 -0.15 -8.21 -6.87
CA LEU A 55 -0.56 -9.58 -6.57
C LEU A 55 -1.90 -9.97 -7.22
N LEU A 56 -2.81 -8.99 -7.37
CA LEU A 56 -4.11 -9.15 -8.02
C LEU A 56 -3.99 -9.62 -9.48
N PHE A 57 -2.99 -9.12 -10.19
CA PHE A 57 -2.80 -9.40 -11.61
C PHE A 57 -1.77 -10.51 -11.83
N LEU A 58 -0.74 -10.57 -10.99
CA LEU A 58 0.38 -11.48 -11.19
C LEU A 58 0.07 -12.92 -10.83
N LEU A 59 -0.70 -13.18 -9.77
CA LEU A 59 -1.10 -14.54 -9.41
C LEU A 59 -1.93 -15.22 -10.50
N PRO A 60 -3.02 -14.62 -11.02
CA PRO A 60 -3.77 -15.22 -12.10
C PRO A 60 -2.94 -15.34 -13.38
N LEU A 61 -2.13 -14.33 -13.72
CA LEU A 61 -1.25 -14.39 -14.89
C LEU A 61 -0.22 -15.52 -14.79
N ALA A 62 0.40 -15.70 -13.63
CA ALA A 62 1.35 -16.78 -13.39
C ALA A 62 0.69 -18.16 -13.51
N SER A 63 -0.54 -18.30 -13.01
CA SER A 63 -1.31 -19.52 -13.15
C SER A 63 -1.71 -19.82 -14.61
N TYR A 64 -2.00 -18.78 -15.40
CA TYR A 64 -2.42 -18.90 -16.79
C TYR A 64 -1.26 -19.26 -17.72
N VAL A 65 -0.10 -18.63 -17.51
CA VAL A 65 1.09 -18.79 -18.37
C VAL A 65 1.90 -20.04 -17.99
N GLY A 66 1.65 -20.63 -16.81
CA GLY A 66 2.44 -21.77 -16.32
C GLY A 66 3.86 -21.34 -15.96
N LEU A 67 3.98 -20.33 -15.08
CA LEU A 67 5.23 -19.66 -14.79
C LEU A 67 6.33 -20.65 -14.32
N SER A 68 7.44 -20.71 -15.05
CA SER A 68 8.63 -21.45 -14.64
C SER A 68 9.37 -20.72 -13.52
N MET A 69 10.28 -21.40 -12.82
CA MET A 69 11.13 -20.79 -11.78
C MET A 69 11.89 -19.57 -12.32
N THR A 70 12.42 -19.66 -13.55
CA THR A 70 13.08 -18.54 -14.23
C THR A 70 12.12 -17.39 -14.51
N GLY A 71 10.88 -17.70 -14.94
CA GLY A 71 9.83 -16.70 -15.12
C GLY A 71 9.46 -15.98 -13.82
N ALA A 72 9.42 -16.70 -12.70
CA ALA A 72 9.16 -16.12 -11.37
C ALA A 72 10.27 -15.15 -10.94
N VAL A 73 11.54 -15.52 -11.16
CA VAL A 73 12.68 -14.64 -10.86
C VAL A 73 12.66 -13.38 -11.74
N LEU A 74 12.43 -13.52 -13.05
CA LEU A 74 12.32 -12.38 -13.96
C LEU A 74 11.17 -11.44 -13.57
N LEU A 75 10.03 -12.01 -13.16
CA LEU A 75 8.90 -11.23 -12.72
C LEU A 75 9.21 -10.46 -11.43
N ALA A 76 9.86 -11.10 -10.46
CA ALA A 76 10.27 -10.45 -9.22
C ALA A 76 11.26 -9.30 -9.49
N LEU A 77 12.22 -9.50 -10.40
CA LEU A 77 13.16 -8.46 -10.83
C LEU A 77 12.44 -7.31 -11.54
N ALA A 78 11.47 -7.61 -12.41
CA ALA A 78 10.67 -6.59 -13.09
C ALA A 78 9.88 -5.74 -12.10
N LEU A 79 9.25 -6.36 -11.08
CA LEU A 79 8.56 -5.62 -10.02
C LEU A 79 9.50 -4.78 -9.20
N ALA A 80 10.66 -5.32 -8.82
CA ALA A 80 11.67 -4.57 -8.10
C ALA A 80 12.15 -3.36 -8.92
N ALA A 81 12.32 -3.53 -10.23
CA ALA A 81 12.67 -2.44 -11.13
C ALA A 81 11.56 -1.37 -11.19
N VAL A 82 10.28 -1.78 -11.33
CA VAL A 82 9.16 -0.83 -11.33
C VAL A 82 9.12 -0.04 -10.02
N VAL A 83 9.21 -0.72 -8.88
CA VAL A 83 9.28 -0.05 -7.58
C VAL A 83 10.48 0.89 -7.52
N PHE A 84 11.65 0.46 -7.97
CA PHE A 84 12.86 1.28 -7.94
C PHE A 84 12.74 2.53 -8.81
N PHE A 85 12.25 2.42 -10.04
CA PHE A 85 12.20 3.51 -11.02
C PHE A 85 10.98 4.42 -10.88
N LEU A 86 9.81 3.88 -10.52
CA LEU A 86 8.56 4.65 -10.44
C LEU A 86 8.23 5.13 -9.04
N SER A 87 8.92 4.66 -8.01
CA SER A 87 8.69 5.19 -6.67
C SER A 87 9.05 6.68 -6.56
N PRO A 88 8.25 7.50 -5.86
CA PRO A 88 8.56 8.90 -5.63
C PRO A 88 9.92 9.05 -4.93
N GLN A 89 10.79 9.93 -5.46
CA GLN A 89 12.09 10.19 -4.84
C GLN A 89 11.97 10.95 -3.51
N ASP A 90 13.04 10.91 -2.70
CA ASP A 90 13.20 11.14 -1.24
C ASP A 90 12.60 12.42 -0.59
N ARG A 91 11.80 13.20 -1.31
CA ARG A 91 11.15 14.43 -0.84
C ARG A 91 9.70 14.26 -0.43
N MET A 92 9.11 13.07 -0.62
CA MET A 92 7.74 12.80 -0.21
C MET A 92 7.73 11.92 1.05
N TRP A 93 7.05 12.40 2.08
CA TRP A 93 6.84 11.69 3.34
C TRP A 93 5.34 11.60 3.60
N VAL A 94 4.89 10.40 3.95
CA VAL A 94 3.49 10.12 4.30
C VAL A 94 3.43 9.83 5.79
N ILE A 95 2.58 10.57 6.50
CA ILE A 95 2.40 10.39 7.94
C ILE A 95 1.12 9.57 8.16
N TYR A 96 1.27 8.41 8.78
CA TYR A 96 0.16 7.59 9.23
C TYR A 96 -0.07 7.77 10.72
N ASN A 97 -1.33 7.60 11.13
CA ASN A 97 -1.71 7.60 12.54
C ASN A 97 -1.29 8.89 13.29
N LEU A 98 -1.57 10.05 12.69
CA LEU A 98 -1.37 11.35 13.34
C LEU A 98 -2.71 11.87 13.88
N PRO A 99 -2.90 11.96 15.21
CA PRO A 99 -4.11 12.53 15.79
C PRO A 99 -4.37 13.95 15.27
N ARG A 100 -5.62 14.32 15.02
CA ARG A 100 -5.98 15.65 14.47
C ARG A 100 -5.36 16.81 15.24
N MET A 101 -5.36 16.73 16.58
CA MET A 101 -4.77 17.78 17.42
C MET A 101 -3.25 17.86 17.24
N GLU A 102 -2.57 16.72 17.18
CA GLU A 102 -1.12 16.67 16.93
C GLU A 102 -0.78 17.16 15.53
N ALA A 103 -1.56 16.77 14.51
CA ALA A 103 -1.43 17.25 13.14
C ALA A 103 -1.55 18.78 13.06
N ARG A 104 -2.60 19.33 13.68
CA ARG A 104 -2.83 20.78 13.74
C ARG A 104 -1.68 21.49 14.45
N SER A 105 -1.21 20.94 15.58
CA SER A 105 -0.07 21.51 16.30
C SER A 105 1.22 21.49 15.48
N ALA A 106 1.47 20.41 14.73
CA ALA A 106 2.65 20.28 13.88
C ALA A 106 2.60 21.27 12.71
N ILE A 107 1.45 21.40 12.06
CA ILE A 107 1.23 22.38 10.98
C ILE A 107 1.40 23.80 11.51
N ALA A 108 0.78 24.14 12.64
CA ALA A 108 0.91 25.47 13.25
C ALA A 108 2.37 25.79 13.60
N ARG A 109 3.12 24.84 14.16
CA ARG A 109 4.56 25.02 14.42
C ARG A 109 5.35 25.26 13.13
N SER A 110 5.10 24.50 12.08
CA SER A 110 5.77 24.66 10.79
C SER A 110 5.44 26.00 10.11
N LEU A 111 4.18 26.44 10.16
CA LEU A 111 3.75 27.72 9.58
C LEU A 111 4.35 28.91 10.34
N ARG A 112 4.37 28.86 11.68
CA ARG A 112 5.05 29.88 12.50
C ARG A 112 6.56 29.94 12.21
N ALA A 113 7.22 28.79 12.00
CA ALA A 113 8.63 28.75 11.62
C ALA A 113 8.89 29.39 10.23
N MET A 114 7.87 29.45 9.36
CA MET A 114 7.92 30.12 8.06
C MET A 114 7.41 31.58 8.11
N ASN A 115 7.19 32.15 9.31
CA ASN A 115 6.59 33.47 9.51
C ASN A 115 5.22 33.63 8.83
N VAL A 116 4.47 32.54 8.69
CA VAL A 116 3.07 32.59 8.24
C VAL A 116 2.19 32.64 9.47
N ASP A 117 1.40 33.71 9.58
CA ASP A 117 0.48 33.90 10.69
C ASP A 117 -0.69 32.92 10.55
N PHE A 118 -0.80 31.99 11.50
CA PHE A 118 -1.83 30.95 11.50
C PHE A 118 -2.76 31.22 12.68
N ALA A 119 -3.91 31.81 12.41
CA ALA A 119 -4.97 32.02 13.39
C ALA A 119 -5.51 30.65 13.83
N ASP A 120 -5.23 30.29 15.07
CA ASP A 120 -5.65 29.02 15.66
C ASP A 120 -7.10 29.18 16.13
N ASP A 121 -8.08 29.05 15.23
CA ASP A 121 -9.50 29.05 15.59
C ASP A 121 -9.80 27.78 16.38
N ALA A 122 -9.61 27.85 17.69
CA ALA A 122 -9.89 26.78 18.64
C ALA A 122 -11.40 26.53 18.70
N GLY A 123 -11.82 25.41 18.11
CA GLY A 123 -13.15 24.83 18.20
C GLY A 123 -13.03 23.31 18.30
#